data_AF-A0A7S3WB62-F1
#
_entry.id   AF-A0A7S3WB62-F1
#
_cell.length_a   1.000
_cell.length_b   1.000
_cell.length_c   1.000
_cell.angle_alpha   90.00
_cell.angle_beta   90.00
_cell.angle_gamma   90.00
#
_symmetry.space_group_name_H-M   'P 1'
#
loop_
_entity.id
_entity.type
_entity.pdbx_description
1 polymer ?
#
loop_
_entity_poly.entity_id
_entity_poly.type
_entity_poly.pdbx_seq_one_letter_code
_entity_poly.pdbx_strand_id
1 'polypeptide(L)'
;FFRSLGVGPLQSWADVWKRHALHCLTRHAVQVGVVEQTDKRVVIRCSCEWRTPWNRVRARHTLLLDVSASGSITLHNAATVRQREFPWEAPFSLPRVGVKLAAVPE
;
A
#
# COMPACT_ATOMS: atom_id res chain seq x y z
N PHE A 1 -33.78 -8.48 -5.94
CA PHE A 1 -33.07 -9.78 -5.88
C PHE A 1 -32.13 -10.06 -7.06
N PHE A 2 -32.29 -9.44 -8.25
CA PHE A 2 -31.41 -9.71 -9.42
C PHE A 2 -30.22 -8.75 -9.63
N ARG A 3 -29.90 -7.85 -8.69
CA ARG A 3 -28.66 -7.04 -8.77
C ARG A 3 -27.39 -7.80 -8.31
N SER A 4 -27.54 -9.04 -7.83
CA SER A 4 -26.46 -9.87 -7.31
C SER A 4 -25.76 -10.77 -8.34
N LEU A 5 -26.20 -10.77 -9.61
CA LEU A 5 -25.63 -11.63 -10.67
C LEU A 5 -24.70 -10.89 -11.65
N GLY A 6 -24.17 -9.71 -11.28
CA GLY A 6 -22.92 -9.22 -11.88
C GLY A 6 -22.94 -8.84 -13.37
N VAL A 7 -24.10 -8.63 -14.00
CA VAL A 7 -24.20 -8.05 -15.35
C VAL A 7 -25.11 -6.83 -15.33
N GLY A 8 -24.74 -5.82 -14.53
CA GLY A 8 -25.21 -4.45 -14.64
C GLY A 8 -24.16 -3.59 -15.37
N PRO A 9 -24.50 -2.37 -15.81
CA PRO A 9 -23.66 -1.57 -16.72
C PRO A 9 -22.22 -1.53 -16.22
N LEU A 10 -21.26 -1.77 -17.14
CA LEU A 10 -19.80 -1.79 -16.93
C LEU A 10 -19.41 -0.99 -15.69
N GLN A 11 -19.23 -1.69 -14.57
CA GLN A 11 -19.02 -1.02 -13.32
C GLN A 11 -17.65 -0.36 -13.36
N SER A 12 -17.62 0.98 -13.37
CA SER A 12 -16.37 1.72 -13.47
C SER A 12 -15.43 1.33 -12.34
N TRP A 13 -14.15 1.12 -12.66
CA TRP A 13 -13.12 0.91 -11.65
C TRP A 13 -13.08 2.05 -10.63
N ALA A 14 -13.44 3.28 -11.02
CA ALA A 14 -13.58 4.39 -10.10
C ALA A 14 -14.65 4.14 -9.02
N ASP A 15 -15.78 3.55 -9.39
CA ASP A 15 -16.86 3.22 -8.44
C ASP A 15 -16.50 2.03 -7.56
N VAL A 16 -15.74 1.06 -8.08
CA VAL A 16 -15.14 -0.01 -7.28
C VAL A 16 -14.20 0.60 -6.23
N TRP A 17 -13.24 1.43 -6.62
CA TRP A 17 -12.28 2.04 -5.70
C TRP A 17 -12.94 2.98 -4.69
N LYS A 18 -14.01 3.68 -5.06
CA LYS A 18 -14.81 4.50 -4.13
C LYS A 18 -15.52 3.64 -3.10
N ARG A 19 -16.20 2.57 -3.51
CA ARG A 19 -16.90 1.64 -2.59
C ARG A 19 -15.94 0.96 -1.60
N HIS A 20 -14.72 0.63 -2.04
CA HIS A 20 -13.70 0.04 -1.16
C HIS A 20 -12.86 1.09 -0.39
N ALA A 21 -13.18 2.38 -0.53
CA ALA A 21 -12.48 3.51 0.11
C ALA A 21 -10.97 3.56 -0.19
N LEU A 22 -10.55 3.14 -1.39
CA LEU A 22 -9.14 3.11 -1.80
C LEU A 22 -8.57 4.50 -2.11
N HIS A 23 -9.44 5.45 -2.44
CA HIS A 23 -9.08 6.84 -2.75
C HIS A 23 -8.77 7.69 -1.49
N CYS A 24 -9.13 7.20 -0.31
CA CYS A 24 -8.99 7.91 0.97
C CYS A 24 -8.27 7.06 2.02
N LEU A 25 -7.34 6.21 1.57
CA LEU A 25 -6.51 5.42 2.48
C LEU A 25 -5.58 6.34 3.28
N THR A 26 -5.46 6.05 4.57
CA THR A 26 -4.55 6.72 5.47
C THR A 26 -3.46 5.75 5.93
N ARG A 27 -2.27 6.27 6.19
CA ARG A 27 -1.11 5.49 6.64
C ARG A 27 -1.13 5.39 8.16
N HIS A 28 -1.08 4.17 8.67
CA HIS A 28 -1.13 3.82 10.10
C HIS A 28 0.00 2.85 10.47
N ALA A 29 0.17 2.63 11.78
CA ALA A 29 1.09 1.64 12.34
C ALA A 29 2.49 1.73 11.71
N VAL A 30 3.01 2.95 11.60
CA VAL A 30 4.31 3.21 10.98
C VAL A 30 5.40 2.69 11.90
N GLN A 31 6.17 1.72 11.43
CA GLN A 31 7.36 1.24 12.13
C GLN A 31 8.58 1.57 11.28
N VAL A 32 9.59 2.14 11.92
CA VAL A 32 10.87 2.46 11.28
C VAL A 32 11.97 1.88 12.16
N GLY A 33 12.90 1.17 11.56
CA GLY A 33 14.03 0.61 12.29
C GLY A 33 15.18 0.22 11.37
N VAL A 34 16.39 0.30 11.90
CA VAL A 34 17.58 -0.25 11.24
C VAL A 34 17.53 -1.77 11.42
N VAL A 35 17.60 -2.52 10.32
CA VAL A 35 17.58 -3.99 10.34
C VAL A 35 18.95 -4.60 10.05
N GLU A 36 19.84 -3.82 9.45
CA GLU A 36 21.24 -4.20 9.26
C GLU A 36 22.11 -2.94 9.31
N GLN A 37 23.23 -3.01 10.02
CA GLN A 37 24.23 -1.94 10.05
C GLN A 37 25.61 -2.57 10.03
N THR A 38 26.39 -2.21 9.02
CA THR A 38 27.78 -2.64 8.82
C THR A 38 28.60 -1.45 8.33
N ASP A 39 29.91 -1.60 8.29
CA ASP A 39 30.80 -0.57 7.72
C ASP A 39 30.56 -0.32 6.22
N LYS A 40 29.89 -1.26 5.54
CA LYS A 40 29.67 -1.22 4.09
C LYS A 40 28.28 -0.71 3.70
N ARG A 41 27.29 -0.85 4.58
CA ARG A 41 25.91 -0.46 4.32
C ARG A 41 25.05 -0.37 5.58
N VAL A 42 23.95 0.37 5.46
CA VAL A 42 22.86 0.46 6.42
C VAL A 42 21.56 0.12 5.73
N VAL A 43 20.78 -0.79 6.30
CA VAL A 43 19.45 -1.15 5.80
C VAL A 43 18.40 -0.68 6.80
N ILE A 44 17.53 0.22 6.36
CA ILE A 44 16.40 0.73 7.14
C ILE A 44 15.12 0.09 6.63
N ARG A 45 14.36 -0.54 7.52
CA ARG A 45 13.01 -1.02 7.23
C ARG A 45 11.99 -0.01 7.71
N CYS A 46 11.14 0.42 6.78
CA CYS A 46 9.92 1.15 7.06
C CYS A 46 8.73 0.24 6.74
N SER A 47 7.81 0.04 7.67
CA SER A 47 6.54 -0.66 7.43
C SER A 47 5.36 0.21 7.83
N CYS A 48 4.23 0.03 7.15
CA CYS A 48 2.98 0.68 7.51
C CYS A 48 1.77 -0.12 7.05
N GLU A 49 0.62 0.20 7.62
CA GLU A 49 -0.68 -0.28 7.17
C GLU A 49 -1.46 0.85 6.51
N TRP A 50 -2.04 0.57 5.35
CA TRP A 50 -2.97 1.45 4.67
C TRP A 50 -4.39 1.08 5.09
N ARG A 51 -5.07 1.99 5.78
CA ARG A 51 -6.40 1.76 6.35
C ARG A 51 -7.44 2.67 5.73
N THR A 52 -8.67 2.16 5.61
CA THR A 52 -9.84 2.98 5.26
C THR A 52 -10.26 3.85 6.45
N PRO A 53 -11.14 4.85 6.24
CA PRO A 53 -11.70 5.67 7.33
C PRO A 53 -12.43 4.85 8.42
N TRP A 54 -12.90 3.65 8.09
CA TRP A 54 -13.54 2.72 9.03
C TRP A 54 -12.54 1.74 9.68
N ASN A 55 -11.27 2.11 9.72
CA ASN A 55 -10.18 1.37 10.35
C ASN A 55 -9.90 -0.03 9.77
N ARG A 56 -10.31 -0.30 8.52
CA ARG A 56 -10.06 -1.58 7.83
C ARG A 56 -8.72 -1.56 7.12
N VAL A 57 -7.88 -2.57 7.35
CA VAL A 57 -6.57 -2.71 6.67
C VAL A 57 -6.76 -3.19 5.24
N ARG A 58 -6.34 -2.37 4.26
CA ARG A 58 -6.39 -2.69 2.83
C ARG A 58 -5.05 -3.13 2.26
N ALA A 59 -3.96 -2.57 2.74
CA ALA A 59 -2.63 -3.01 2.36
C ALA A 59 -1.66 -2.92 3.52
N ARG A 60 -0.68 -3.81 3.53
CA ARG A 60 0.54 -3.68 4.34
C ARG A 60 1.67 -3.37 3.39
N HIS A 61 2.44 -2.36 3.71
CA HIS A 61 3.52 -1.87 2.86
C HIS A 61 4.82 -1.91 3.64
N THR A 62 5.86 -2.43 3.01
CA THR A 62 7.23 -2.49 3.53
C THR A 62 8.15 -1.88 2.49
N LEU A 63 8.94 -0.90 2.93
CA LEU A 63 10.01 -0.28 2.17
C LEU A 63 11.33 -0.55 2.89
N LEU A 64 12.28 -1.18 2.21
CA LEU A 64 13.67 -1.24 2.66
C LEU A 64 14.48 -0.19 1.92
N LEU A 65 15.21 0.62 2.67
CA LEU A 65 16.20 1.54 2.13
C LEU A 65 17.57 0.92 2.43
N ASP A 66 18.26 0.43 1.41
CA ASP A 66 19.65 -0.05 1.50
C ASP A 66 20.56 1.10 1.06
N VAL A 67 21.31 1.66 2.02
CA VAL A 67 22.23 2.76 1.81
C VAL A 67 23.66 2.21 1.87
N SER A 68 24.36 2.24 0.74
CA SER A 68 25.76 1.80 0.68
C SER A 68 26.71 2.87 1.21
N ALA A 69 27.90 2.45 1.63
CA ALA A 69 28.99 3.36 2.03
C ALA A 69 29.44 4.29 0.88
N SER A 70 29.17 3.92 -0.37
CA SER A 70 29.43 4.78 -1.55
C SER A 70 28.37 5.86 -1.77
N GLY A 71 27.32 5.91 -0.94
CA GLY A 71 26.22 6.86 -1.04
C GLY A 71 25.09 6.44 -2.00
N SER A 72 25.13 5.22 -2.54
CA SER A 72 24.04 4.71 -3.37
C SER A 72 22.86 4.28 -2.48
N ILE A 73 21.64 4.61 -2.92
CA ILE A 73 20.41 4.24 -2.21
C ILE A 73 19.59 3.31 -3.10
N THR A 74 19.33 2.10 -2.59
CA THR A 74 18.44 1.12 -3.24
C THR A 74 17.14 1.01 -2.45
N LEU A 75 16.01 1.08 -3.16
CA LEU A 75 14.68 0.98 -2.56
C LEU A 75 14.06 -0.38 -2.91
N HIS A 76 13.84 -1.23 -1.89
CA HIS A 76 13.06 -2.45 -2.05
C HIS A 76 11.64 -2.22 -1.56
N ASN A 77 10.70 -2.18 -2.50
CA ASN A 77 9.30 -1.91 -2.22
C ASN A 77 8.48 -3.20 -2.30
N ALA A 78 7.80 -3.56 -1.21
CA ALA A 78 6.87 -4.68 -1.17
C ALA A 78 5.53 -4.26 -0.56
N ALA A 79 4.42 -4.68 -1.17
CA ALA A 79 3.09 -4.47 -0.61
C ALA A 79 2.26 -5.75 -0.69
N THR A 80 1.52 -6.04 0.38
CA THR A 80 0.50 -7.09 0.41
C THR A 80 -0.86 -6.46 0.47
N VAL A 81 -1.74 -6.79 -0.47
CA VAL A 81 -3.06 -6.16 -0.64
C VAL A 81 -4.16 -7.14 -0.25
N ARG A 82 -5.09 -6.70 0.59
CA ARG A 82 -6.31 -7.45 0.91
C ARG A 82 -7.42 -7.04 -0.05
N GLN A 83 -7.57 -7.81 -1.13
CA GLN A 83 -8.53 -7.56 -2.21
C GLN A 83 -10.00 -7.76 -1.81
N ARG A 84 -10.25 -8.53 -0.74
CA ARG A 84 -11.58 -8.77 -0.17
C ARG A 84 -11.47 -8.95 1.34
N GLU A 85 -12.48 -8.50 2.06
CA GLU A 85 -12.58 -8.73 3.51
C GLU A 85 -13.50 -9.92 3.80
N PHE A 86 -14.58 -10.03 3.03
CA PHE A 86 -15.53 -11.13 3.13
C PHE A 86 -15.63 -11.92 1.82
N PRO A 87 -15.96 -13.23 1.88
CA PRO A 87 -16.06 -14.07 0.69
C PRO A 87 -17.11 -13.61 -0.34
N TRP A 88 -18.15 -12.91 0.10
CA TRP A 88 -19.24 -12.40 -0.75
C TRP A 88 -18.94 -11.02 -1.38
N GLU A 89 -17.82 -10.39 -1.04
CA GLU A 89 -17.40 -9.14 -1.68
C GLU A 89 -16.71 -9.43 -3.02
N ALA A 90 -17.04 -8.64 -4.04
CA ALA A 90 -16.28 -8.66 -5.28
C ALA A 90 -14.83 -8.22 -5.01
N PRO A 91 -13.81 -8.95 -5.52
CA PRO A 91 -12.43 -8.54 -5.36
C PRO A 91 -12.17 -7.25 -6.15
N PHE A 92 -11.29 -6.40 -5.63
CA PHE A 92 -10.79 -5.23 -6.36
C PHE A 92 -9.32 -5.41 -6.76
N SER A 93 -8.92 -4.70 -7.81
CA SER A 93 -7.53 -4.47 -8.17
C SER A 93 -7.12 -3.05 -7.83
N LEU A 94 -5.87 -2.86 -7.40
CA LEU A 94 -5.32 -1.52 -7.20
C LEU A 94 -4.92 -0.90 -8.56
N PRO A 95 -5.09 0.42 -8.73
CA PRO A 95 -4.60 1.11 -9.93
C PRO A 95 -3.07 1.08 -10.04
N ARG A 96 -2.36 1.01 -8.91
CA ARG A 96 -0.90 0.98 -8.84
C ARG A 96 -0.41 0.47 -7.48
N VAL A 97 0.80 -0.06 -7.48
CA VAL A 97 1.63 -0.27 -6.28
C VAL A 97 2.96 0.43 -6.53
N GLY A 98 3.29 1.43 -5.73
CA GLY A 98 4.48 2.25 -5.98
C GLY A 98 4.75 3.27 -4.90
N VAL A 99 5.89 3.94 -5.02
CA VAL A 99 6.31 5.04 -4.15
C VAL A 99 6.10 6.35 -4.89
N LYS A 100 5.50 7.34 -4.23
CA LYS A 100 5.47 8.72 -4.71
C LYS A 100 6.45 9.51 -3.87
N LEU A 101 7.48 10.06 -4.50
CA LEU A 101 8.38 11.02 -3.89
C LEU A 101 7.81 12.41 -4.10
N ALA A 102 7.79 13.22 -3.05
CA ALA A 102 7.46 14.63 -3.12
C ALA A 102 8.63 15.39 -2.50
N ALA A 103 9.04 16.48 -3.14
CA ALA A 103 9.97 17.41 -2.51
C ALA A 103 9.31 17.96 -1.24
N VAL A 104 10.06 17.93 -0.14
CA VAL A 104 9.69 18.63 1.09
C VAL A 104 10.40 19.99 1.03
N PRO A 105 9.72 21.12 1.27
CA PRO A 105 10.39 22.41 1.39
C PRO A 105 11.44 22.34 2.51
N GLU A 106 12.61 22.94 2.28
CA GLU A 106 13.66 23.07 3.29
C GLU A 106 13.22 23.92 4.49
#